data_AF-A0A928BYD7-F1
#
_entry.id   AF-A0A928BYD7-F1
#
_cell.length_a   1.000
_cell.length_b   1.000
_cell.length_c   1.000
_cell.angle_alpha   90.00
_cell.angle_beta   90.00
_cell.angle_gamma   90.00
#
_symmetry.space_group_name_H-M   'P 1'
#
loop_
_entity.id
_entity.type
_entity.pdbx_description
1 polymer ?
#
loop_
_entity_poly.entity_id
_entity_poly.type
_entity_poly.pdbx_seq_one_letter_code
_entity_poly.pdbx_strand_id
1 'polypeptide(L)' 'MKTKISIHDFQFAFVGYGHYKVTYTSPVTRKQWSATIDDMPLIDDTKNSDNPKRKDLETLKRLCKNG' A
#
# COMPACT_ATOMS: atom_id res chain seq x y z
N MET A 1 -7.65 16.34 -12.53
CA MET A 1 -6.95 16.48 -11.23
C MET A 1 -6.28 15.14 -10.92
N LYS A 2 -4.96 15.09 -10.67
CA LYS A 2 -4.31 13.85 -10.21
C LYS A 2 -4.77 13.60 -8.78
N THR A 3 -5.61 12.59 -8.57
CA THR A 3 -6.05 12.14 -7.25
C THR A 3 -4.81 11.72 -6.48
N LYS A 4 -4.53 12.44 -5.40
CA LYS A 4 -3.39 12.14 -4.54
C LYS A 4 -3.72 10.86 -3.79
N ILE A 5 -2.84 9.88 -3.88
CA ILE A 5 -2.96 8.62 -3.14
C ILE A 5 -2.75 8.94 -1.65
N SER A 6 -3.56 8.34 -0.80
CA SER A 6 -3.45 8.39 0.65
C SER A 6 -3.15 7.00 1.21
N ILE A 7 -2.59 6.94 2.42
CA ILE A 7 -2.45 5.67 3.15
C ILE A 7 -3.82 4.99 3.37
N HIS A 8 -4.90 5.77 3.48
CA HIS A 8 -6.27 5.28 3.63
C HIS A 8 -6.81 4.55 2.39
N ASP A 9 -6.16 4.72 1.23
CA ASP A 9 -6.48 3.94 0.03
C ASP A 9 -5.91 2.51 0.10
N PHE A 10 -5.12 2.21 1.13
CA PHE A 10 -4.50 0.91 1.36
C PHE A 10 -5.05 0.24 2.60
N GLN A 11 -5.25 -1.06 2.51
CA GLN A 11 -5.62 -1.91 3.63
C GLN A 11 -4.50 -2.93 3.87
N PHE A 12 -4.02 -2.98 5.10
CA PHE A 12 -2.93 -3.86 5.52
C PHE A 12 -3.50 -4.99 6.37
N ALA A 13 -3.33 -6.23 5.93
CA ALA A 13 -3.69 -7.42 6.68
C ALA A 13 -2.42 -8.23 6.96
N PHE A 14 -2.08 -8.44 8.22
CA PHE A 14 -0.96 -9.29 8.59
C PHE A 14 -1.29 -10.76 8.27
N VAL A 15 -0.42 -11.44 7.52
CA VAL A 15 -0.62 -12.84 7.11
C VAL A 15 0.37 -13.82 7.73
N GLY A 16 1.25 -13.35 8.63
CA GLY A 16 2.25 -14.17 9.34
C GLY A 16 3.67 -14.00 8.81
N TYR A 17 4.67 -14.45 9.60
CA TYR A 17 6.11 -14.47 9.25
C TYR A 17 6.70 -13.15 8.71
N GLY A 18 6.17 -12.00 9.14
CA GLY A 18 6.61 -10.72 8.58
C GLY A 18 6.14 -10.51 7.13
N HIS A 19 4.96 -11.00 6.79
CA HIS A 19 4.28 -10.72 5.53
C HIS A 19 2.99 -9.95 5.80
N TYR A 20 2.73 -8.94 4.96
CA TYR A 20 1.46 -8.22 4.93
C TYR A 20 0.78 -8.39 3.58
N LYS A 21 -0.47 -8.83 3.58
CA LYS A 21 -1.33 -8.66 2.41
C LYS A 21 -1.79 -7.22 2.38
N VAL A 22 -1.33 -6.48 1.38
CA VAL A 22 -1.71 -5.09 1.15
C VAL A 22 -2.71 -5.05 0.01
N THR A 23 -3.85 -4.41 0.24
CA THR A 23 -4.88 -4.18 -0.77
C THR A 23 -4.99 -2.69 -1.07
N TYR A 24 -4.68 -2.29 -2.29
CA TYR A 24 -4.87 -0.93 -2.79
C TYR A 24 -6.22 -0.78 -3.46
N THR A 25 -7.03 0.17 -3.00
CA THR A 25 -8.30 0.58 -3.64
C THR A 25 -8.10 1.90 -4.36
N SER A 26 -8.37 1.95 -5.67
CA SER A 26 -8.31 3.21 -6.40
C SER A 26 -9.44 4.15 -5.99
N PRO A 27 -9.16 5.39 -5.55
CA PRO A 27 -10.21 6.35 -5.20
C PRO A 27 -11.00 6.84 -6.41
N VAL A 28 -10.46 6.68 -7.63
CA VAL A 28 -11.12 7.13 -8.88
C VAL A 28 -11.97 6.02 -9.49
N THR A 29 -11.38 4.83 -9.62
CA THR A 29 -12.02 3.73 -10.37
C THR A 29 -12.69 2.72 -9.47
N ARG A 30 -12.50 2.81 -8.14
CA ARG A 30 -12.91 1.82 -7.13
C ARG A 30 -12.37 0.41 -7.32
N LYS A 31 -11.53 0.18 -8.35
CA LYS A 31 -10.83 -1.09 -8.55
C LYS A 31 -9.87 -1.36 -7.41
N GLN A 32 -9.73 -2.64 -7.08
CA GLN A 32 -8.86 -3.12 -6.02
C GLN A 32 -7.78 -4.03 -6.59
N TRP A 33 -6.60 -3.95 -6.02
CA TRP A 33 -5.49 -4.86 -6.31
C TRP A 33 -4.84 -5.23 -4.98
N SER A 34 -4.39 -6.48 -4.86
CA SER A 34 -3.76 -6.96 -3.63
C SER A 34 -2.46 -7.68 -3.93
N ALA A 35 -1.43 -7.43 -3.13
CA ALA A 35 -0.19 -8.17 -3.16
C ALA A 35 0.26 -8.53 -1.74
N THR A 36 1.00 -9.63 -1.63
CA THR A 36 1.72 -9.96 -0.40
C THR A 36 3.06 -9.23 -0.42
N ILE A 37 3.29 -8.40 0.58
CA ILE A 37 4.49 -7.59 0.75
C ILE A 37 5.28 -8.14 1.93
N ASP A 38 6.50 -8.61 1.65
CA ASP A 38 7.51 -9.04 2.61
C ASP A 38 8.53 -7.94 2.95
N ASP A 39 8.51 -6.82 2.21
CA ASP A 39 9.32 -5.63 2.48
C ASP A 39 8.84 -4.90 3.74
N MET A 40 9.28 -5.37 4.92
CA MET A 40 8.94 -4.79 6.21
C MET A 40 9.37 -3.31 6.34
N PRO A 41 10.54 -2.85 5.85
CA PRO A 41 10.86 -1.43 5.81
C PRO A 41 9.82 -0.58 5.09
N LEU A 42 9.33 -1.02 3.92
CA LEU A 42 8.29 -0.30 3.19
C LEU A 42 6.95 -0.28 3.95
N ILE A 43 6.61 -1.36 4.66
CA ILE A 43 5.42 -1.38 5.53
C ILE A 43 5.59 -0.40 6.70
N ASP A 44 6.76 -0.32 7.32
CA ASP A 44 7.01 0.60 8.43
C ASP A 44 6.95 2.07 7.98
N ASP A 45 7.61 2.39 6.86
CA ASP A 45 7.61 3.72 6.22
C ASP A 45 6.22 4.17 5.72
N THR A 46 5.25 3.25 5.62
CA THR A 46 3.90 3.54 5.15
C THR A 46 2.83 3.39 6.23
N LYS A 47 2.61 2.17 6.74
CA LYS A 47 1.56 1.83 7.69
C LYS A 47 1.83 2.37 9.10
N ASN A 48 3.09 2.46 9.50
CA ASN A 48 3.49 2.91 10.83
C ASN A 48 4.04 4.34 10.85
N SER A 49 4.10 5.01 9.70
CA SER A 49 4.52 6.40 9.59
C SER A 49 3.34 7.35 9.76
N ASP A 50 3.47 8.36 10.63
CA ASP A 50 2.49 9.47 10.74
C ASP A 50 2.40 10.29 9.45
N ASN A 51 3.48 10.35 8.67
CA ASN A 51 3.54 11.13 7.44
C ASN A 51 4.27 10.36 6.33
N PRO A 52 3.62 9.33 5.76
CA PRO A 52 4.24 8.44 4.78
C PRO A 52 4.61 9.22 3.53
N LYS A 53 5.83 9.00 3.03
CA LYS A 53 6.31 9.71 1.84
C LYS A 53 5.54 9.22 0.62
N ARG A 54 5.21 10.15 -0.28
CA ARG A 54 4.50 9.80 -1.53
C ARG A 54 5.22 8.77 -2.38
N LYS A 55 6.56 8.80 -2.41
CA LYS A 55 7.34 7.81 -3.15
C LYS A 55 7.04 6.38 -2.67
N ASP A 56 6.86 6.22 -1.37
CA ASP A 56 6.68 4.92 -0.74
C ASP A 56 5.24 4.42 -0.99
N LEU A 57 4.25 5.31 -0.94
CA LEU A 57 2.87 4.99 -1.35
C LEU A 57 2.74 4.62 -2.85
N GLU A 58 3.47 5.31 -3.74
CA GLU A 58 3.47 4.96 -5.17
C GLU A 58 4.16 3.62 -5.42
N THR A 59 5.25 3.31 -4.70
CA THR A 59 5.88 1.99 -4.71
C THR A 59 4.89 0.92 -4.24
N LEU A 60 4.22 1.14 -3.11
CA LEU A 60 3.23 0.21 -2.55
C LEU A 60 2.09 -0.08 -3.53
N LYS A 61 1.55 0.97 -4.18
CA LYS A 61 0.54 0.83 -5.25
C LYS A 61 1.07 0.04 -6.44
N ARG A 62 2.31 0.29 -6.87
CA ARG A 62 2.92 -0.44 -7.99
C ARG A 62 3.06 -1.92 -7.66
N LEU A 63 3.50 -2.25 -6.44
CA LEU A 63 3.58 -3.63 -5.97
C LEU A 63 2.19 -4.28 -5.95
N CYS A 64 1.17 -3.62 -5.39
CA CYS A 64 -0.20 -4.14 -5.38
C CYS A 64 -0.74 -4.42 -6.79
N LYS A 65 -0.42 -3.59 -7.79
CA LYS A 65 -0.92 -3.73 -9.16
C LYS A 65 -0.17 -4.74 -10.03
N ASN A 66 1.06 -5.07 -9.66
CA ASN A 66 1.95 -5.95 -10.43
C ASN A 66 2.14 -7.33 -9.77
N GLY A 67 1.62 -7.53 -8.55
CA GLY A 67 1.64 -8.80 -7.84
C GLY A 67 0.57 -9.78 -8.28
#